data_AF-A0A939FX27-F1
#
_entry.id   AF-A0A939FX27-F1
#
_cell.length_a   1.000
_cell.length_b   1.000
_cell.length_c   1.000
_cell.angle_alpha   90.00
_cell.angle_beta   90.00
_cell.angle_gamma   90.00
#
_symmetry.space_group_name_H-M   'P 1'
#
loop_
_entity.id
_entity.type
_entity.pdbx_description
1 polymer ?
#
loop_
_entity_poly.entity_id
_entity_poly.type
_entity_poly.pdbx_seq_one_letter_code
_entity_poly.pdbx_strand_id
1 'polypeptide(L)'
;MTRGIQNEVEDEKPLDPAAERLRRKMVRLLVVSVGIMIVGVMAVLGVVVYKTLPKHGGLGSTIATIQLPAGEEIVEVSADGDRALIRTKAGETIHLYVVSLPDGAILKQLNIARTGSTSGK
;
A
#
# COMPACT_ATOMS: atom_id res chain seq x y z
N MET A 1 -34.34 -14.54 60.64
CA MET A 1 -33.83 -15.55 59.70
C MET A 1 -32.59 -14.97 59.01
N THR A 2 -31.42 -15.15 59.60
CA THR A 2 -30.16 -14.61 59.06
C THR A 2 -29.33 -15.82 58.65
N ARG A 3 -29.38 -16.15 57.36
CA ARG A 3 -28.63 -17.28 56.78
C ARG A 3 -27.16 -16.90 56.79
N GLY A 4 -26.38 -17.55 57.66
CA GLY A 4 -24.95 -17.36 57.74
C GLY A 4 -24.31 -17.72 56.41
N ILE A 5 -23.73 -16.71 55.75
CA ILE A 5 -22.73 -16.91 54.71
C ILE A 5 -21.51 -17.48 55.45
N GLN A 6 -21.42 -18.80 55.52
CA GLN A 6 -20.17 -19.48 55.82
C GLN A 6 -19.25 -19.16 54.63
N ASN A 7 -18.42 -18.15 54.82
CA ASN A 7 -17.21 -18.01 54.01
C ASN A 7 -16.34 -19.21 54.39
N GLU A 8 -16.41 -20.27 53.58
CA GLU A 8 -15.32 -21.21 53.45
C GLU A 8 -14.12 -20.41 52.97
N VAL A 9 -13.33 -19.94 53.94
CA VAL A 9 -11.96 -19.53 53.72
C VAL A 9 -11.23 -20.82 53.35
N GLU A 10 -11.32 -21.23 52.08
CA GLU A 10 -10.55 -22.34 51.56
C GLU A 10 -9.08 -21.97 51.73
N ASP A 11 -8.48 -22.62 52.73
CA ASP A 11 -7.07 -22.67 53.08
C ASP A 11 -6.13 -22.27 51.93
N GLU A 12 -5.46 -21.13 52.10
CA GLU A 12 -4.19 -20.83 51.42
C GLU A 12 -3.11 -21.81 51.91
N LYS A 13 -3.24 -23.07 51.51
CA LYS A 13 -2.19 -24.08 51.59
C LYS A 13 -1.04 -23.58 50.69
N PRO A 14 0.23 -23.58 51.16
CA PRO A 14 1.33 -23.04 50.38
C PRO A 14 1.37 -23.78 49.05
N LEU A 15 1.21 -23.02 47.97
CA LEU A 15 1.07 -23.51 46.59
C LEU A 15 2.04 -24.66 46.34
N ASP A 16 1.49 -25.86 46.15
CA ASP A 16 2.26 -27.04 45.75
C ASP A 16 3.23 -26.62 44.62
N PRO A 17 4.53 -26.96 44.68
CA PRO A 17 5.52 -26.56 43.67
C PRO A 17 5.15 -27.01 42.23
N ALA A 18 4.15 -27.89 42.10
CA ALA A 18 3.50 -28.25 40.85
C ALA A 18 2.52 -27.17 40.30
N ALA A 19 1.79 -26.47 41.16
CA ALA A 19 0.80 -25.44 40.79
C ALA A 19 1.46 -24.16 40.25
N GLU A 20 2.60 -23.74 40.80
CA GLU A 20 3.37 -22.60 40.28
C GLU A 20 3.96 -22.88 38.89
N ARG A 21 4.43 -24.11 38.64
CA ARG A 21 4.91 -24.54 37.32
C ARG A 21 3.80 -24.48 36.28
N LEU A 22 2.58 -24.86 36.66
CA LEU A 22 1.41 -24.77 35.79
C LEU A 22 1.03 -23.31 35.49
N ARG A 23 0.94 -22.45 36.52
CA ARG A 23 0.70 -21.00 36.35
C ARG A 23 1.70 -20.36 35.39
N ARG A 24 2.99 -20.64 35.57
CA ARG A 24 4.06 -20.10 34.70
C ARG A 24 3.91 -20.56 33.25
N LYS A 25 3.48 -21.81 33.04
CA LYS A 25 3.25 -22.37 31.70
C LYS A 25 2.02 -21.75 31.03
N MET A 26 0.95 -21.51 31.77
CA MET A 26 -0.25 -20.81 31.29
C MET A 26 0.06 -19.36 30.88
N VAL A 27 0.82 -18.64 31.72
CA VAL A 27 1.22 -17.25 31.42
C VAL A 27 2.12 -17.20 30.19
N ARG A 28 3.07 -18.13 30.05
CA ARG A 28 3.94 -18.20 28.87
C ARG A 28 3.14 -18.41 27.58
N LEU A 29 2.14 -19.30 27.61
CA LEU A 29 1.25 -19.51 26.46
C LEU A 29 0.38 -18.29 26.14
N LEU A 30 -0.15 -17.61 27.17
CA LEU A 30 -0.92 -16.38 27.00
C LEU A 30 -0.08 -15.29 26.33
N VAL A 31 1.15 -15.06 26.80
CA VAL A 31 2.06 -14.07 26.21
C VAL A 31 2.36 -14.39 24.75
N VAL A 32 2.59 -15.66 24.40
CA VAL A 32 2.82 -16.07 23.01
C VAL A 32 1.59 -15.82 22.15
N SER A 33 0.40 -16.20 22.62
CA SER A 33 -0.85 -15.99 21.89
C SER A 33 -1.15 -14.52 21.64
N VAL A 34 -1.03 -13.69 22.68
CA VAL A 34 -1.24 -12.25 22.58
C VAL A 34 -0.18 -11.60 21.69
N GLY A 35 1.07 -12.06 21.78
CA GLY A 35 2.16 -11.60 20.92
C GLY A 35 1.86 -11.83 19.44
N ILE A 36 1.44 -13.03 19.07
CA ILE A 36 1.09 -13.35 17.67
C ILE A 36 -0.12 -12.52 17.20
N MET A 37 -1.12 -12.33 18.05
CA MET A 37 -2.28 -11.47 17.74
C MET A 37 -1.87 -10.03 17.43
N ILE A 38 -1.00 -9.45 18.25
CA ILE A 38 -0.49 -8.08 18.04
C ILE A 38 0.33 -8.00 16.75
N VAL A 39 1.21 -8.98 16.50
CA VAL A 39 2.01 -9.03 15.26
C VAL A 39 1.11 -9.13 14.03
N GLY A 40 0.05 -9.94 14.09
CA GLY A 40 -0.93 -10.04 13.00
C GLY A 40 -1.61 -8.69 12.70
N VAL A 41 -2.07 -7.98 13.74
CA VAL A 41 -2.65 -6.64 13.58
C VAL A 41 -1.63 -5.65 13.02
N MET A 42 -0.40 -5.62 13.55
CA MET A 42 0.66 -4.74 13.07
C MET A 42 1.06 -5.03 11.62
N ALA A 43 1.07 -6.30 11.22
CA ALA A 43 1.34 -6.69 9.84
C ALA A 43 0.26 -6.16 8.89
N VAL A 44 -1.03 -6.33 9.23
CA VAL A 44 -2.13 -5.81 8.42
C VAL A 44 -2.09 -4.28 8.34
N LEU A 45 -1.90 -3.61 9.48
CA LEU A 45 -1.74 -2.14 9.51
C LEU A 45 -0.55 -1.70 8.66
N GLY A 46 0.58 -2.40 8.74
CA GLY A 46 1.76 -2.12 7.92
C GLY A 46 1.49 -2.24 6.43
N VAL A 47 0.77 -3.29 6.00
CA VAL A 47 0.35 -3.47 4.60
C VAL A 47 -0.61 -2.37 4.15
N VAL A 48 -1.62 -2.05 4.97
CA VAL A 48 -2.58 -0.99 4.66
C VAL A 48 -1.86 0.34 4.53
N VAL A 49 -1.04 0.72 5.51
CA VAL A 49 -0.26 1.96 5.47
C VAL A 49 0.67 1.99 4.26
N TYR A 50 1.37 0.90 3.95
CA TYR A 50 2.22 0.83 2.76
C TYR A 50 1.42 0.98 1.46
N LYS A 51 0.22 0.41 1.41
CA LYS A 51 -0.68 0.47 0.24
C LYS A 51 -1.36 1.82 0.10
N THR A 52 -1.74 2.45 1.21
CA THR A 52 -2.45 3.73 1.28
C THR A 52 -1.51 4.91 1.36
N LEU A 53 -0.21 4.71 1.63
CA LEU A 53 0.78 5.76 1.53
C LEU A 53 0.69 6.30 0.11
N PRO A 54 0.31 7.58 -0.06
CA PRO A 54 0.26 8.18 -1.38
C PRO A 54 1.69 8.13 -1.91
N LYS A 55 1.94 7.24 -2.87
CA LYS A 55 2.98 7.51 -3.86
C LYS A 55 2.56 8.86 -4.42
N HIS A 56 3.38 9.89 -4.21
CA HIS A 56 3.07 11.26 -4.63
C HIS A 56 2.50 11.17 -6.05
N GLY A 57 1.21 11.49 -6.18
CA GLY A 57 0.45 11.18 -7.38
C GLY A 57 -0.93 10.55 -7.23
N GLY A 58 -1.60 10.78 -6.10
CA GLY A 58 -3.04 10.80 -6.14
C GLY A 58 -3.47 11.97 -7.04
N LEU A 59 -4.38 11.73 -7.98
CA LEU A 59 -5.05 12.74 -8.80
C LEU A 59 -5.78 13.73 -7.89
N GLY A 60 -5.04 14.69 -7.33
CA GLY A 60 -5.63 15.88 -6.76
C GLY A 60 -6.37 16.62 -7.87
N SER A 61 -7.46 17.30 -7.50
CA SER A 61 -8.22 18.19 -8.40
C SER A 61 -7.41 19.43 -8.79
N THR A 62 -6.22 19.23 -9.34
CA THR A 62 -5.31 20.27 -9.83
C THR A 62 -5.39 20.24 -11.35
N ILE A 63 -5.88 21.32 -11.94
CA ILE A 63 -5.87 21.49 -13.39
C ILE A 63 -4.43 21.84 -13.77
N ALA A 64 -3.66 20.85 -14.24
CA ALA A 64 -2.32 21.08 -14.77
C ALA A 64 -2.41 21.45 -16.27
N THR A 65 -1.82 22.59 -16.64
CA THR A 65 -1.69 22.99 -18.05
C THR A 65 -0.41 22.40 -18.62
N ILE A 66 -0.54 21.44 -19.53
CA ILE A 66 0.59 20.77 -20.17
C ILE A 66 0.92 21.54 -21.46
N GLN A 67 2.12 22.13 -21.53
CA GLN A 67 2.59 22.81 -22.73
C GLN A 67 3.16 21.78 -23.71
N LEU A 68 2.38 21.42 -24.73
CA LEU A 68 2.85 20.57 -25.82
C LEU A 68 3.53 21.42 -26.91
N PRO A 69 4.57 20.88 -27.58
CA PRO A 69 5.20 21.55 -28.72
C PRO A 69 4.18 21.84 -29.83
N ALA A 70 4.23 23.06 -30.38
CA ALA A 70 3.30 23.47 -31.43
C ALA A 70 3.50 22.66 -32.72
N GLY A 71 2.40 22.13 -33.28
CA GLY A 71 2.40 21.38 -34.55
C GLY A 71 2.22 19.86 -34.43
N GLU A 72 2.02 19.35 -33.21
CA GLU A 72 1.74 17.94 -32.95
C GLU A 72 0.26 17.69 -32.66
N GLU A 73 -0.34 16.74 -33.39
CA GLU A 73 -1.71 16.30 -33.14
C GLU A 73 -1.72 15.29 -31.99
N ILE A 74 -2.56 15.53 -30.98
CA ILE A 74 -2.76 14.59 -29.87
C ILE A 74 -3.61 13.43 -30.38
N VAL A 75 -2.99 12.26 -30.53
CA VAL A 75 -3.68 11.06 -31.01
C VAL A 75 -4.32 10.31 -29.86
N GLU A 76 -3.62 10.24 -28.73
CA GLU A 76 -4.05 9.42 -27.60
C GLU A 76 -3.46 9.94 -26.31
N VAL A 77 -4.27 9.91 -25.25
CA VAL A 77 -3.86 10.27 -23.89
C VAL A 77 -4.22 9.10 -22.98
N SER A 78 -3.22 8.52 -22.34
CA SER A 78 -3.38 7.46 -21.35
C SER A 78 -2.81 7.95 -20.02
N ALA A 79 -3.55 7.81 -18.92
CA ALA A 79 -3.11 8.22 -17.60
C ALA A 79 -3.00 7.00 -16.68
N ASP A 80 -1.86 6.89 -15.97
CA ASP A 80 -1.60 5.89 -14.94
C ASP A 80 -1.15 6.57 -13.65
N GLY A 81 -2.10 6.72 -12.72
CA GLY A 81 -1.89 7.37 -11.42
C GLY A 81 -1.38 8.80 -11.55
N ASP A 82 -0.07 8.96 -11.32
CA ASP A 82 0.64 10.24 -11.30
C ASP A 82 1.11 10.72 -12.68
N ARG A 83 1.09 9.84 -13.68
CA ARG A 83 1.72 10.10 -14.97
C ARG A 83 0.70 10.00 -16.09
N ALA A 84 0.80 10.89 -17.06
CA ALA A 84 0.11 10.79 -18.33
C ALA A 84 1.11 10.47 -19.44
N LEU A 85 0.82 9.45 -20.23
CA LEU A 85 1.41 9.21 -21.53
C LEU A 85 0.57 9.93 -22.57
N ILE A 86 1.16 10.93 -23.22
CA ILE A 86 0.56 11.63 -24.33
C ILE A 86 1.28 11.17 -25.59
N ARG A 87 0.53 10.51 -26.47
CA ARG A 87 1.01 10.13 -27.78
C ARG A 87 0.59 11.18 -28.78
N THR A 88 1.58 11.82 -29.36
CA THR A 88 1.38 12.83 -30.40
C THR A 88 1.94 12.36 -31.72
N LYS A 89 1.41 12.94 -32.80
CA LYS A 89 1.82 12.65 -34.16
C LYS A 89 2.20 13.96 -34.86
N ALA A 90 3.42 14.01 -35.36
CA ALA A 90 3.91 15.05 -36.26
C ALA A 90 4.17 14.41 -37.63
N GLY A 91 3.16 14.41 -38.50
CA GLY A 91 3.25 13.77 -39.82
C GLY A 91 3.35 12.24 -39.72
N GLU A 92 4.48 11.64 -40.09
CA GLU A 92 4.73 10.18 -40.00
C GLU A 92 5.45 9.77 -38.70
N THR A 93 5.98 10.74 -37.94
CA THR A 93 6.73 10.48 -36.71
C THR A 93 5.78 10.49 -35.52
N ILE A 94 5.93 9.49 -34.65
CA ILE A 94 5.17 9.37 -33.42
C ILE A 94 6.09 9.76 -32.26
N HIS A 95 5.61 10.66 -31.40
CA HIS A 95 6.30 11.06 -30.18
C HIS A 95 5.47 10.65 -28.96
N LEU A 96 6.14 10.09 -27.96
CA LEU A 96 5.56 9.78 -26.66
C LEU A 96 6.11 10.77 -25.63
N TYR A 97 5.21 11.49 -24.98
CA TYR A 97 5.52 12.34 -23.85
C TYR A 97 4.99 11.67 -22.59
N VAL A 98 5.89 11.37 -21.66
CA VAL A 98 5.54 11.03 -20.28
C VAL A 98 5.49 12.35 -19.51
N VAL A 99 4.32 12.71 -19.03
CA VAL A 99 4.05 13.94 -18.30
C VAL A 99 3.66 13.58 -16.87
N SER A 100 4.13 14.37 -15.92
CA SER A 100 3.69 14.32 -14.53
C SER A 100 2.38 15.08 -14.39
N LEU A 101 1.31 14.43 -13.93
CA LEU A 101 -0.02 15.05 -13.76
C LEU A 101 -0.13 16.08 -12.62
N PRO A 102 0.62 15.98 -11.50
CA PRO A 102 0.55 16.98 -10.42
C PRO A 102 1.08 18.35 -10.85
N ASP A 103 2.14 18.35 -11.64
CA ASP A 103 2.97 19.51 -11.95
C ASP A 103 2.98 19.86 -13.45
N GLY A 104 2.40 19.01 -14.30
CA GLY A 104 2.33 19.21 -15.76
C GLY A 104 3.69 19.10 -16.46
N ALA A 105 4.74 18.68 -15.75
CA ALA A 105 6.10 18.63 -16.28
C ALA A 105 6.29 17.43 -17.21
N ILE A 106 6.95 17.64 -18.35
CA ILE A 106 7.37 16.55 -19.24
C ILE A 106 8.53 15.83 -18.56
N LEU A 107 8.27 14.64 -18.03
CA LEU A 107 9.26 13.79 -17.37
C LEU A 107 10.19 13.12 -18.36
N LYS A 108 9.66 12.70 -19.52
CA LYS A 108 10.45 11.97 -20.51
C LYS A 108 9.83 12.09 -21.89
N GLN A 109 10.67 12.39 -22.87
CA GLN A 109 10.30 12.33 -24.28
C GLN A 109 10.90 11.07 -24.89
N LEU A 110 10.07 10.25 -25.52
CA LEU A 110 10.50 9.08 -26.26
C LEU A 110 10.13 9.27 -27.72
N ASN A 111 11.14 9.27 -28.58
CA ASN A 111 10.97 9.25 -30.02
C ASN A 111 10.74 7.81 -30.46
N ILE A 112 9.55 7.47 -30.95
CA ILE A 112 9.36 6.17 -31.59
C ILE A 112 9.74 6.29 -33.06
N ALA A 113 10.90 5.76 -33.41
CA ALA A 113 11.17 5.39 -34.79
C ALA A 113 10.45 4.07 -35.05
N ARG A 114 9.51 4.03 -36.00
CA ARG A 114 8.98 2.77 -36.53
C ARG A 114 10.14 2.06 -37.21
N THR A 115 10.83 1.17 -36.49
CA THR A 115 11.77 0.24 -37.12
C THR A 115 10.91 -0.61 -38.04
N GLY A 116 11.05 -0.43 -39.36
CA GLY A 116 10.29 -1.19 -40.33
C GLY A 116 10.47 -2.68 -40.06
N SER A 117 9.40 -3.35 -39.65
CA SER A 117 9.26 -4.78 -39.90
C SER A 117 9.08 -4.94 -41.41
N THR A 118 10.21 -4.92 -42.12
CA THR A 118 10.31 -5.69 -43.34
C THR A 118 10.44 -7.15 -42.88
N SER A 119 9.31 -7.83 -42.78
CA SER A 119 9.30 -9.28 -42.93
C SER A 119 8.55 -9.54 -44.22
N GLY A 120 9.32 -9.58 -45.30
CA GLY A 120 8.83 -9.84 -46.63
C GLY A 120 8.47 -11.31 -46.86
N LYS A 121 7.69 -11.45 -47.94
CA LYS A 121 7.21 -12.65 -48.63
C LYS A 121 6.03 -13.40 -48.04
#